data_AF-A0AAQ3RD65-F1
#
_entry.id   AF-A0AAQ3RD65-F1
#
_cell.length_a   1.000
_cell.length_b   1.000
_cell.length_c   1.000
_cell.angle_alpha   90.00
_cell.angle_beta   90.00
_cell.angle_gamma   90.00
#
_symmetry.space_group_name_H-M   'P 1'
#
loop_
_entity.id
_entity.type
_entity.pdbx_description
1 polymer ?
#
loop_
_entity_poly.entity_id
_entity_poly.type
_entity_poly.pdbx_seq_one_letter_code
_entity_poly.pdbx_strand_id
1 'polypeptide(L)'
;MATYYMYFPFLTWEVKCGSAALDIADRQNAHSMTPAVRAVVELFRAVNREQEIHREILAFSISHDNETVRIYGHYAEVDEREPKYYRHTIRKFDFTELHGREKWTAYRFIKNIYDVWMPVHFQRICSAIDEIPSGISFAMSESDLHITEQSGLSLDVSAYSTASSSVDSRSVQAQDKQSSVVDNLSTTPSTSLYGRAFKKPRMDRNGGQM
;
A
#
# COMPACT_ATOMS: atom_id res chain seq x y z
N MET A 1 -2.77 3.28 4.46
CA MET A 1 -3.88 2.38 4.84
C MET A 1 -4.04 1.34 3.75
N ALA A 2 -3.73 0.07 4.04
CA ALA A 2 -4.12 -1.05 3.18
C ALA A 2 -5.63 -1.27 3.34
N THR A 3 -6.35 -1.43 2.24
CA THR A 3 -7.77 -1.80 2.27
C THR A 3 -7.93 -3.26 1.85
N TYR A 4 -9.06 -3.87 2.17
CA TYR A 4 -9.35 -5.26 1.77
C TYR A 4 -9.45 -5.45 0.24
N TYR A 5 -9.50 -4.36 -0.53
CA TYR A 5 -9.43 -4.37 -1.98
C TYR A 5 -8.00 -4.32 -2.54
N MET A 6 -6.97 -4.14 -1.70
CA MET A 6 -5.58 -4.06 -2.15
C MET A 6 -4.93 -5.44 -2.15
N TYR A 7 -4.65 -5.96 -3.33
CA TYR A 7 -3.88 -7.19 -3.51
C TYR A 7 -2.41 -6.85 -3.69
N PHE A 8 -1.54 -7.51 -2.92
CA PHE A 8 -0.07 -7.34 -2.95
C PHE A 8 0.41 -5.87 -2.91
N PRO A 9 0.07 -5.10 -1.85
CA PRO A 9 0.57 -3.72 -1.72
C PRO A 9 2.09 -3.71 -1.56
N PHE A 10 2.79 -2.87 -2.32
CA PHE A 10 4.26 -2.87 -2.36
C PHE A 10 4.90 -1.55 -1.90
N LEU A 11 4.11 -0.55 -1.52
CA LEU A 11 4.61 0.75 -1.07
C LEU A 11 3.73 1.31 0.04
N THR A 12 4.34 1.69 1.16
CA THR A 12 3.72 2.53 2.19
C THR A 12 4.52 3.81 2.40
N TRP A 13 3.83 4.84 2.87
CA TRP A 13 4.52 5.97 3.46
C TRP A 13 3.80 6.46 4.71
N GLU A 14 4.58 6.97 5.64
CA GLU A 14 4.11 7.56 6.87
C GLU A 14 4.74 8.93 7.02
N VAL A 15 3.91 9.92 7.37
CA VAL A 15 4.33 11.26 7.71
C VAL A 15 4.20 11.46 9.22
N LYS A 16 5.16 12.16 9.82
CA LYS A 16 5.08 12.61 11.21
C LYS A 16 5.23 14.11 11.26
N CYS A 17 4.51 14.72 12.20
CA CYS A 17 4.53 16.14 12.47
C CYS A 17 4.62 16.36 13.98
N GLY A 18 5.25 17.46 14.41
CA GLY A 18 5.33 17.84 15.81
C GLY A 18 6.30 16.97 16.60
N SER A 19 5.87 16.47 17.76
CA SER A 19 6.71 15.67 18.67
C SER A 19 6.79 14.18 18.33
N ALA A 20 6.05 13.72 17.30
CA ALA A 20 6.08 12.31 16.90
C ALA A 20 7.36 12.00 16.13
N ALA A 21 8.16 11.08 16.66
CA ALA A 21 9.43 10.71 16.05
C ALA A 21 9.26 9.72 14.88
N LEU A 22 10.18 9.78 13.92
CA LEU A 22 10.19 8.92 12.73
C LEU A 22 10.36 7.43 13.05
N ASP A 23 10.80 7.06 14.24
CA ASP A 23 10.83 5.65 14.66
C ASP A 23 9.42 5.05 14.79
N ILE A 24 8.41 5.86 15.12
CA ILE A 24 7.00 5.45 15.12
C ILE A 24 6.53 5.18 13.68
N ALA A 25 6.85 6.08 12.75
CA ALA A 25 6.59 5.90 11.32
C ALA A 25 7.23 4.62 10.79
N ASP A 26 8.50 4.40 11.15
CA ASP A 26 9.29 3.24 10.78
C ASP A 26 8.64 1.94 11.27
N ARG A 27 8.08 1.91 12.49
CA ARG A 27 7.36 0.75 13.03
C ARG A 27 6.03 0.51 12.34
N GLN A 28 5.24 1.56 12.10
CA GLN A 28 3.93 1.45 11.42
C GLN A 28 4.08 0.95 9.98
N ASN A 29 5.07 1.48 9.26
CA ASN A 29 5.45 1.02 7.94
C ASN A 29 5.88 -0.45 7.95
N ALA A 30 6.75 -0.86 8.88
CA ALA A 30 7.18 -2.26 8.99
C ALA A 30 6.01 -3.20 9.31
N HIS A 31 5.11 -2.78 10.21
CA HIS A 31 3.91 -3.53 10.54
C HIS A 31 3.00 -3.71 9.32
N SER A 32 2.84 -2.67 8.49
CA SER A 32 2.01 -2.73 7.28
C SER A 32 2.65 -3.53 6.13
N MET A 33 3.98 -3.48 5.98
CA MET A 33 4.68 -4.16 4.89
C MET A 33 4.98 -5.63 5.16
N THR A 34 5.07 -6.05 6.42
CA THR A 34 5.24 -7.47 6.77
C THR A 34 4.15 -8.38 6.18
N PRO A 35 2.83 -8.13 6.37
CA PRO A 35 1.79 -8.98 5.78
C PRO A 35 1.79 -8.92 4.25
N ALA A 36 2.20 -7.80 3.66
CA ALA A 36 2.28 -7.67 2.21
C ALA A 36 3.40 -8.53 1.62
N VAL A 37 4.59 -8.49 2.23
CA VAL A 37 5.73 -9.36 1.87
C VAL A 37 5.38 -10.82 2.11
N ARG A 38 4.70 -11.13 3.23
CA ARG A 38 4.21 -12.48 3.55
C ARG A 38 3.29 -13.03 2.46
N ALA A 39 2.34 -12.24 1.98
CA ALA A 39 1.43 -12.68 0.92
C ALA A 39 2.18 -13.08 -0.37
N VAL A 40 3.21 -12.32 -0.76
CA VAL A 40 4.08 -12.69 -1.89
C VAL A 40 4.84 -13.99 -1.60
N VAL A 41 5.39 -14.14 -0.39
CA VAL A 41 6.09 -15.38 0.01
C VAL A 41 5.18 -16.60 -0.05
N GLU A 42 3.96 -16.49 0.47
CA GLU A 42 2.98 -17.59 0.45
C GLU A 42 2.56 -17.97 -0.98
N LEU A 43 2.36 -16.98 -1.85
CA LEU A 43 2.11 -17.22 -3.28
C LEU A 43 3.25 -18.02 -3.93
N PHE A 44 4.49 -17.58 -3.76
CA PHE A 44 5.64 -18.24 -4.39
C PHE A 44 5.91 -19.62 -3.81
N ARG A 45 5.66 -19.83 -2.51
CA ARG A 45 5.72 -21.16 -1.89
C ARG A 45 4.65 -22.11 -2.42
N ALA A 46 3.44 -21.62 -2.70
CA ALA A 46 2.36 -22.43 -3.25
C ALA A 46 2.72 -23.04 -4.62
N VAL A 47 3.64 -22.41 -5.35
CA VAL A 47 4.15 -22.88 -6.65
C VAL A 47 5.61 -23.36 -6.61
N ASN A 48 6.19 -23.59 -5.43
CA ASN A 48 7.57 -24.07 -5.22
C ASN A 48 8.66 -23.18 -5.86
N ARG A 49 8.45 -21.85 -5.87
CA ARG A 49 9.35 -20.85 -6.45
C ARG A 49 9.86 -19.86 -5.41
N GLU A 50 9.74 -20.17 -4.12
CA GLU A 50 10.15 -19.27 -3.04
C GLU A 50 11.63 -18.85 -3.13
N GLN A 51 12.50 -19.68 -3.69
CA GLN A 51 13.92 -19.34 -3.85
C GLN A 51 14.16 -18.17 -4.82
N GLU A 52 13.23 -17.86 -5.73
CA GLU A 52 13.31 -16.67 -6.61
C GLU A 52 13.19 -15.34 -5.86
N ILE A 53 12.62 -15.38 -4.66
CA ILE A 53 12.35 -14.20 -3.85
C ILE A 53 13.17 -14.16 -2.55
N HIS A 54 14.06 -15.13 -2.35
CA HIS A 54 14.96 -15.15 -1.21
C HIS A 54 15.83 -13.88 -1.21
N ARG A 55 15.71 -13.06 -0.15
CA ARG A 55 16.43 -11.78 0.03
C ARG A 55 16.20 -10.73 -1.05
N GLU A 56 15.23 -10.93 -1.93
CA GLU A 56 14.80 -9.92 -2.89
C GLU A 56 13.94 -8.85 -2.20
N ILE A 57 14.07 -7.59 -2.62
CA ILE A 57 13.16 -6.54 -2.14
C ILE A 57 11.79 -6.76 -2.77
N LEU A 58 10.77 -6.92 -1.93
CA LEU A 58 9.38 -7.20 -2.30
C LEU A 58 8.42 -6.05 -1.99
N ALA A 59 8.83 -5.11 -1.14
CA ALA A 59 8.06 -3.91 -0.86
C ALA A 59 8.97 -2.77 -0.39
N PHE A 60 8.46 -1.55 -0.41
CA PHE A 60 9.16 -0.36 0.04
C PHE A 60 8.36 0.40 1.08
N SER A 61 9.04 1.11 1.97
CA SER A 61 8.38 2.07 2.83
C SER A 61 9.16 3.36 2.98
N ILE A 62 8.44 4.47 3.11
CA ILE A 62 9.01 5.80 3.27
C ILE A 62 8.47 6.43 4.56
N SER A 63 9.36 6.89 5.43
CA SER A 63 9.00 7.68 6.61
C SER A 63 9.54 9.08 6.42
N HIS A 64 8.73 10.11 6.65
CA HIS A 64 9.20 11.49 6.54
C HIS A 64 8.53 12.45 7.52
N ASP A 65 9.20 13.57 7.77
CA ASP A 65 8.67 14.72 8.49
C ASP A 65 8.95 16.00 7.68
N ASN A 66 9.01 17.15 8.34
CA ASN A 66 9.26 18.44 7.70
C ASN A 66 10.70 18.62 7.18
N GLU A 67 11.63 17.73 7.52
CA GLU A 67 13.07 17.89 7.23
C GLU A 67 13.72 16.59 6.71
N THR A 68 13.39 15.45 7.30
CA THR A 68 14.05 14.17 7.08
C THR A 68 13.17 13.20 6.29
N VAL A 69 13.79 12.43 5.41
CA VAL A 69 13.20 11.27 4.73
C VAL A 69 14.04 10.02 5.02
N ARG A 70 13.36 8.90 5.29
CA ARG A 70 13.95 7.56 5.44
C ARG A 70 13.26 6.60 4.47
N ILE A 71 14.05 5.91 3.67
CA ILE A 71 13.60 4.97 2.65
C ILE A 71 14.11 3.58 3.02
N TYR A 72 13.21 2.61 2.96
CA TYR A 72 13.50 1.23 3.27
C TYR A 72 12.96 0.29 2.19
N GLY A 73 13.66 -0.82 1.99
CA GLY A 73 13.16 -1.99 1.28
C GLY A 73 12.84 -3.11 2.28
N HIS A 74 11.80 -3.89 2.01
CA HIS A 74 11.39 -5.03 2.83
C HIS A 74 11.58 -6.31 2.03
N TYR A 75 12.12 -7.34 2.68
CA TYR A 75 12.45 -8.63 2.07
C TYR A 75 12.19 -9.77 3.05
N ALA A 76 12.21 -11.00 2.53
CA ALA A 76 12.11 -12.20 3.33
C ALA A 76 13.31 -13.14 3.10
N GLU A 77 13.70 -13.87 4.13
CA GLU A 77 14.57 -15.05 4.04
C GLU A 77 13.69 -16.29 4.12
N VAL A 78 13.80 -17.17 3.12
CA VAL A 78 12.86 -18.30 2.93
C VAL A 78 13.54 -19.67 2.95
N ASP A 79 14.81 -19.74 3.35
CA ASP A 79 15.58 -21.00 3.43
C ASP A 79 15.05 -21.95 4.50
N GLU A 80 14.40 -21.39 5.51
CA GLU A 80 13.80 -22.12 6.61
C GLU A 80 12.31 -22.37 6.36
N ARG A 81 11.75 -23.37 7.07
CA ARG A 81 10.31 -23.66 7.04
C ARG A 81 9.48 -22.42 7.36
N GLU A 82 9.90 -21.66 8.37
CA GLU A 82 9.28 -20.39 8.73
C GLU A 82 10.09 -19.23 8.12
N PRO A 83 9.50 -18.41 7.24
CA PRO A 83 10.20 -17.31 6.60
C PRO A 83 10.40 -16.18 7.61
N LYS A 84 11.56 -15.52 7.55
CA LYS A 84 11.88 -14.36 8.40
C LYS A 84 11.78 -13.08 7.58
N TYR A 85 11.15 -12.06 8.15
CA TYR A 85 10.89 -10.79 7.47
C TYR A 85 11.82 -9.71 7.99
N TYR A 86 12.42 -8.97 7.06
CA TYR A 86 13.45 -8.00 7.35
C TYR A 86 13.22 -6.70 6.59
N ARG A 87 13.88 -5.65 7.09
CA ARG A 87 13.90 -4.35 6.46
C ARG A 87 15.34 -3.88 6.27
N HIS A 88 15.66 -3.49 5.05
CA HIS A 88 16.93 -2.88 4.67
C HIS A 88 16.81 -1.36 4.56
N THR A 89 17.76 -0.62 5.15
CA THR A 89 17.82 0.84 5.00
C THR A 89 18.45 1.19 3.66
N ILE A 90 17.66 1.76 2.74
CA ILE A 90 18.14 2.21 1.43
C ILE A 90 18.78 3.59 1.57
N ARG A 91 18.10 4.53 2.25
CA ARG A 91 18.62 5.89 2.44
C ARG A 91 17.97 6.59 3.63
N LYS A 92 18.72 7.45 4.30
CA LYS A 92 18.22 8.46 5.25
C LYS A 92 18.88 9.79 4.93
N PHE A 93 18.11 10.86 4.82
CA PHE A 93 18.64 12.18 4.46
C PHE A 93 17.71 13.31 4.89
N ASP A 94 18.28 14.48 5.15
CA ASP A 94 17.57 15.74 5.29
C ASP A 94 17.43 16.40 3.91
N PHE A 95 16.21 16.78 3.53
CA PHE A 95 15.94 17.38 2.21
C PHE A 95 15.94 18.92 2.21
N THR A 96 16.13 19.53 3.38
CA THR A 96 16.30 20.98 3.59
C THR A 96 17.77 21.39 3.63
N GLU A 97 18.66 20.46 4.00
CA GLU A 97 20.11 20.63 3.97
C GLU A 97 20.65 21.00 2.58
N LEU A 98 21.84 21.63 2.56
CA LEU A 98 22.58 21.98 1.35
C LEU A 98 21.74 22.74 0.31
N HIS A 99 20.92 23.69 0.78
CA HIS A 99 19.99 24.47 -0.05
C HIS A 99 18.98 23.61 -0.82
N GLY A 100 18.54 22.50 -0.22
CA GLY A 100 17.52 21.62 -0.79
C GLY A 100 18.02 20.75 -1.94
N ARG A 101 19.31 20.41 -1.95
CA ARG A 101 19.93 19.57 -3.00
C ARG A 101 19.18 18.25 -3.22
N GLU A 102 18.69 17.65 -2.14
CA GLU A 102 18.02 16.33 -2.16
C GLU A 102 16.50 16.42 -2.21
N LYS A 103 15.92 17.62 -2.42
CA LYS A 103 14.47 17.87 -2.38
C LYS A 103 13.65 16.93 -3.27
N TRP A 104 14.20 16.51 -4.41
CA TRP A 104 13.49 15.68 -5.39
C TRP A 104 13.84 14.18 -5.30
N THR A 105 14.69 13.78 -4.37
CA THR A 105 15.21 12.41 -4.31
C THR A 105 14.12 11.40 -3.98
N ALA A 106 13.29 11.67 -2.96
CA ALA A 106 12.19 10.78 -2.59
C ALA A 106 11.17 10.66 -3.73
N TYR A 107 10.83 11.78 -4.36
CA TYR A 107 9.93 11.80 -5.52
C TYR A 107 10.45 10.95 -6.68
N ARG A 108 11.72 11.13 -7.07
CA ARG A 108 12.33 10.36 -8.16
C ARG A 108 12.40 8.87 -7.80
N PHE A 109 12.70 8.54 -6.55
CA PHE A 109 12.70 7.16 -6.08
C PHE A 109 11.33 6.51 -6.20
N ILE A 110 10.26 7.18 -5.73
CA ILE A 110 8.88 6.68 -5.84
C ILE A 110 8.49 6.53 -7.32
N LYS A 111 8.82 7.50 -8.17
CA LYS A 111 8.57 7.40 -9.61
C LYS A 111 9.25 6.16 -10.20
N ASN A 112 10.50 5.90 -9.85
CA ASN A 112 11.21 4.70 -10.31
C ASN A 112 10.60 3.40 -9.78
N ILE A 113 10.03 3.39 -8.56
CA ILE A 113 9.27 2.23 -8.08
C ILE A 113 8.13 1.92 -9.04
N TYR A 114 7.32 2.91 -9.43
CA TYR A 114 6.18 2.68 -10.32
C TYR A 114 6.57 2.47 -11.78
N ASP A 115 7.56 3.21 -12.28
CA ASP A 115 7.90 3.20 -13.71
C ASP A 115 8.80 2.01 -14.08
N VAL A 116 9.60 1.49 -13.14
CA VAL A 116 10.61 0.45 -13.41
C VAL A 116 10.37 -0.82 -12.61
N TRP A 117 10.29 -0.71 -11.28
CA TRP A 117 10.27 -1.90 -10.42
C TRP A 117 8.91 -2.60 -10.38
N MET A 118 7.81 -1.83 -10.27
CA MET A 118 6.45 -2.36 -10.13
C MET A 118 6.03 -3.21 -11.33
N PRO A 119 6.28 -2.82 -12.60
CA PRO A 119 5.92 -3.66 -13.74
C PRO A 119 6.64 -5.02 -13.72
N VAL A 120 7.91 -5.04 -13.33
CA VAL A 120 8.68 -6.29 -13.18
C VAL A 120 8.12 -7.14 -12.05
N HIS A 121 7.81 -6.54 -10.90
CA HIS A 121 7.23 -7.27 -9.77
C HIS A 121 5.84 -7.82 -10.10
N PHE A 122 5.02 -7.04 -10.80
CA PHE A 122 3.69 -7.43 -11.24
C PHE A 122 3.73 -8.64 -12.18
N GLN A 123 4.63 -8.63 -13.17
CA GLN A 123 4.85 -9.80 -14.05
C GLN A 123 5.27 -11.04 -13.26
N ARG A 124 6.15 -10.87 -12.26
CA ARG A 124 6.57 -11.95 -11.35
C ARG A 124 5.36 -12.57 -10.64
N ILE A 125 4.47 -11.73 -10.10
CA ILE A 125 3.25 -12.16 -9.39
C ILE A 125 2.30 -12.87 -10.35
N CYS A 126 2.02 -12.30 -11.53
CA CYS A 126 1.17 -12.93 -12.53
C CYS A 126 1.69 -14.32 -12.94
N SER A 127 3.00 -14.43 -13.20
CA SER A 127 3.63 -15.71 -13.52
C SER A 127 3.44 -16.75 -12.41
N ALA A 128 3.56 -16.36 -11.14
CA ALA A 128 3.30 -17.28 -10.03
C ALA A 128 1.80 -17.64 -9.92
N ILE A 129 0.89 -16.71 -10.21
CA ILE A 129 -0.56 -16.97 -10.21
C ILE A 129 -0.96 -17.96 -11.31
N ASP A 130 -0.40 -17.80 -12.51
CA ASP A 130 -0.71 -18.65 -13.66
C ASP A 130 -0.29 -20.12 -13.44
N GLU A 131 0.64 -20.37 -12.52
CA GLU A 131 1.15 -21.69 -12.17
C GLU A 131 0.43 -22.32 -10.96
N ILE A 132 -0.57 -21.64 -10.36
CA ILE A 132 -1.33 -22.17 -9.22
C ILE A 132 -2.12 -23.43 -9.68
N PRO A 133 -1.89 -24.59 -9.06
CA PRO A 133 -2.68 -25.79 -9.32
C PRO A 133 -4.15 -25.58 -8.94
N SER A 134 -5.07 -26.12 -9.76
CA SER A 134 -6.52 -26.00 -9.61
C SER A 134 -7.13 -26.65 -8.35
N GLY A 135 -6.30 -27.15 -7.42
CA GLY A 135 -6.71 -27.76 -6.15
C GLY A 135 -6.18 -27.08 -4.88
N ILE A 136 -5.47 -25.94 -4.99
CA ILE A 136 -4.99 -25.20 -3.82
C ILE A 136 -6.13 -24.35 -3.23
N SER A 137 -6.46 -24.59 -1.97
CA SER A 137 -7.35 -23.74 -1.18
C SER A 137 -6.51 -22.78 -0.34
N PHE A 138 -6.68 -21.48 -0.57
CA PHE A 138 -6.10 -20.41 0.26
C PHE A 138 -7.02 -20.02 1.43
N ALA A 139 -8.03 -20.84 1.75
CA ALA A 139 -8.96 -20.54 2.83
C ALA A 139 -8.20 -20.37 4.16
N MET A 140 -8.31 -19.18 4.75
CA MET A 140 -7.86 -18.92 6.12
C MET A 140 -8.57 -19.90 7.06
N SER A 141 -7.80 -20.56 7.95
CA SER A 141 -8.40 -21.33 9.04
C SER A 141 -9.16 -20.37 9.96
N GLU A 142 -10.32 -20.77 10.47
CA GLU A 142 -11.13 -19.96 11.40
C GLU A 142 -10.35 -19.49 12.64
N SER A 143 -9.25 -20.17 12.99
CA SER A 143 -8.34 -19.75 14.05
C SER A 143 -7.58 -18.44 13.76
N ASP A 144 -7.34 -18.11 12.49
CA ASP A 144 -6.65 -16.87 12.08
C ASP A 144 -7.62 -15.67 11.99
N LEU A 145 -8.92 -15.92 11.84
CA LEU A 145 -9.95 -14.86 11.81
C LEU A 145 -10.14 -14.20 13.18
N HIS A 146 -9.96 -14.94 14.28
CA HIS A 146 -10.06 -14.40 15.64
C HIS A 146 -8.95 -13.40 16.01
N ILE A 147 -7.81 -13.39 15.31
CA ILE A 147 -6.76 -12.37 15.49
C ILE A 147 -7.22 -11.01 14.95
N THR A 148 -8.06 -11.03 13.90
CA THR A 148 -8.53 -9.82 13.21
C THR A 148 -9.60 -9.09 14.03
N GLU A 149 -10.47 -9.83 14.73
CA GLU A 149 -11.51 -9.24 15.58
C GLU A 149 -10.95 -8.42 16.76
N GLN A 150 -9.78 -8.77 17.30
CA GLN A 150 -9.15 -8.01 18.38
C GLN A 150 -8.56 -6.66 17.92
N SER A 151 -8.37 -6.45 16.61
CA SER A 151 -7.88 -5.18 16.05
C SER A 151 -8.98 -4.15 15.76
N GLY A 152 -10.25 -4.43 16.09
CA GLY A 152 -11.37 -3.50 15.88
C GLY A 152 -11.74 -3.26 14.41
N LEU A 153 -11.20 -4.07 13.48
CA LEU A 153 -11.64 -4.13 12.09
C LEU A 153 -12.54 -5.36 11.93
N SER A 154 -13.80 -5.25 12.35
CA SER A 154 -14.79 -6.27 12.00
C SER A 154 -15.10 -6.16 10.51
N LEU A 155 -14.97 -7.27 9.78
CA LEU A 155 -15.51 -7.39 8.42
C LEU A 155 -16.28 -8.70 8.31
N ASP A 156 -17.55 -8.57 7.95
CA ASP A 156 -18.42 -9.67 7.56
C ASP A 156 -18.05 -10.12 6.13
N VAL A 157 -17.39 -11.27 6.05
CA VAL A 157 -16.84 -11.88 4.82
C VAL A 157 -17.85 -12.82 4.14
N SER A 158 -19.06 -12.97 4.68
CA SER A 158 -20.01 -13.98 4.20
C SER A 158 -20.67 -13.69 2.83
N ALA A 159 -20.39 -12.56 2.18
CA ALA A 159 -21.18 -12.12 1.03
C ALA A 159 -20.68 -12.54 -0.37
N TYR A 160 -19.49 -13.15 -0.52
CA TYR A 160 -18.89 -13.35 -1.85
C TYR A 160 -18.41 -14.77 -2.17
N SER A 161 -18.62 -15.74 -1.28
CA SER A 161 -18.29 -17.14 -1.55
C SER A 161 -19.54 -17.94 -1.93
N THR A 162 -20.04 -17.77 -3.16
CA THR A 162 -20.62 -18.83 -4.02
C THR A 162 -21.28 -18.22 -5.25
N ALA A 163 -20.60 -18.30 -6.40
CA ALA A 163 -21.27 -18.31 -7.69
C ALA A 163 -20.80 -19.55 -8.45
N SER A 164 -21.39 -20.70 -8.10
CA SER A 164 -21.30 -21.90 -8.90
C SER A 164 -22.10 -21.69 -10.19
N SER A 165 -21.46 -21.91 -11.32
CA SER A 165 -22.07 -21.95 -12.64
C SER A 165 -23.17 -23.01 -12.73
N SER A 166 -24.38 -22.61 -13.10
CA SER A 166 -25.33 -23.49 -13.79
C SER A 166 -26.18 -22.69 -14.77
N VAL A 167 -26.23 -23.21 -15.99
CA VAL A 167 -27.06 -22.77 -17.11
C VAL A 167 -28.42 -23.45 -16.94
N ASP A 168 -29.53 -22.71 -16.88
CA ASP A 168 -30.65 -22.82 -17.85
C ASP A 168 -31.80 -21.82 -17.63
N SER A 169 -32.19 -21.17 -18.73
CA SER A 169 -33.52 -20.77 -19.24
C SER A 169 -34.67 -20.16 -18.37
N ARG A 170 -35.09 -18.97 -18.87
CA ARG A 170 -36.48 -18.41 -19.07
C ARG A 170 -37.20 -17.61 -17.96
N SER A 171 -37.22 -16.28 -18.19
CA SER A 171 -38.33 -15.29 -18.20
C SER A 171 -39.49 -15.37 -17.19
N VAL A 172 -39.79 -14.28 -16.44
CA VAL A 172 -40.99 -13.39 -16.55
C VAL A 172 -40.79 -12.07 -15.76
N GLN A 173 -41.64 -11.07 -16.03
CA GLN A 173 -41.59 -9.64 -15.69
C GLN A 173 -41.96 -9.22 -14.25
N ALA A 174 -41.47 -8.03 -13.90
CA ALA A 174 -42.07 -6.89 -13.17
C ALA A 174 -42.80 -7.10 -11.82
N GLN A 175 -42.38 -6.33 -10.80
CA GLN A 175 -43.15 -5.17 -10.32
C GLN A 175 -42.46 -4.37 -9.19
N ASP A 176 -42.76 -3.07 -9.22
CA ASP A 176 -42.42 -2.01 -8.28
C ASP A 176 -42.81 -2.27 -6.82
N LYS A 177 -42.09 -1.62 -5.89
CA LYS A 177 -42.69 -0.81 -4.82
C LYS A 177 -41.66 0.05 -4.05
N GLN A 178 -41.94 1.35 -3.99
CA GLN A 178 -41.29 2.40 -3.20
C GLN A 178 -41.67 2.36 -1.71
N SER A 179 -40.77 2.85 -0.84
CA SER A 179 -41.02 3.70 0.36
C SER A 179 -39.65 3.98 1.01
N SER A 180 -39.04 5.17 1.02
CA SER A 180 -39.36 6.50 1.59
C SER A 180 -38.88 6.72 3.05
N VAL A 181 -38.03 7.77 3.20
CA VAL A 181 -37.69 8.61 4.38
C VAL A 181 -36.77 7.92 5.44
N VAL A 182 -35.65 8.47 5.92
CA VAL A 182 -35.43 9.76 6.61
C VAL A 182 -33.95 10.22 6.51
N ASP A 183 -33.77 11.52 6.23
CA ASP A 183 -32.52 12.29 6.33
C ASP A 183 -31.99 12.37 7.78
N ASN A 184 -30.68 12.22 7.97
CA ASN A 184 -29.96 12.92 9.03
C ASN A 184 -28.53 13.26 8.59
N LEU A 185 -28.35 14.54 8.29
CA LEU A 185 -27.09 15.19 7.98
C LEU A 185 -26.36 15.49 9.30
N SER A 186 -25.16 14.94 9.50
CA SER A 186 -24.20 15.54 10.44
C SER A 186 -22.81 15.62 9.83
N THR A 187 -22.41 16.87 9.65
CA THR A 187 -21.28 17.51 9.02
C THR A 187 -19.91 16.95 9.41
N THR A 188 -19.11 16.54 8.41
CA THR A 188 -17.64 16.40 8.51
C THR A 188 -16.97 17.58 7.80
N PRO A 189 -15.94 18.23 8.38
CA PRO A 189 -15.26 19.34 7.72
C PRO A 189 -14.30 18.81 6.65
N SER A 190 -14.62 19.07 5.39
CA SER A 190 -13.76 18.83 4.23
C SER A 190 -12.75 19.98 4.09
N THR A 191 -11.46 19.66 4.13
CA THR A 191 -10.40 20.57 3.67
C THR A 191 -10.30 20.44 2.15
N SER A 192 -11.17 21.17 1.45
CA SER A 192 -10.98 21.46 0.03
C SER A 192 -10.16 22.75 -0.10
N LEU A 193 -8.98 22.66 -0.72
CA LEU A 193 -8.25 23.83 -1.20
C LEU A 193 -8.26 23.81 -2.73
N TYR A 194 -9.42 24.12 -3.29
CA TYR A 194 -9.50 24.68 -4.63
C TYR A 194 -9.77 26.18 -4.51
N GLY A 195 -8.85 27.00 -5.02
CA GLY A 195 -9.06 28.44 -5.17
C GLY A 195 -8.27 29.32 -4.21
N ARG A 196 -6.94 29.27 -4.25
CA ARG A 196 -6.13 30.45 -3.88
C ARG A 196 -5.08 30.70 -4.95
N ALA A 197 -5.31 31.74 -5.75
CA ALA A 197 -4.37 32.21 -6.75
C ALA A 197 -3.06 32.63 -6.06
N PHE A 198 -1.95 31.97 -6.43
CA PHE A 198 -0.61 32.39 -6.05
C PHE A 198 -0.30 33.74 -6.71
N LYS A 199 -0.17 34.80 -5.90
CA LYS A 199 0.38 36.08 -6.37
C LYS A 199 1.89 35.90 -6.61
N LYS A 200 2.34 36.13 -7.86
CA LYS A 200 3.76 36.18 -8.22
C LYS A 200 4.50 37.26 -7.40
N PRO A 201 5.75 37.02 -6.96
CA PRO A 201 6.59 38.07 -6.41
C PRO A 201 6.95 39.11 -7.49
N ARG A 202 6.92 40.39 -7.13
CA ARG A 202 7.44 41.49 -7.96
C ARG A 202 8.97 41.33 -8.07
N MET A 203 9.48 41.27 -9.30
CA MET A 203 10.91 41.49 -9.56
C MET A 203 11.16 43.00 -9.47
N ASP A 204 11.99 43.43 -8.51
CA ASP A 204 12.60 44.76 -8.56
C ASP A 204 13.67 44.76 -9.65
N ARG A 205 13.38 45.50 -10.73
CA ARG A 205 14.40 45.97 -11.66
C ARG A 205 15.01 47.21 -11.03
N ASN A 206 16.13 47.07 -10.33
CA ASN A 206 16.98 48.22 -10.08
C ASN A 206 17.96 48.35 -11.25
N GLY A 207 17.74 49.40 -12.03
CA GLY A 207 18.55 49.78 -13.18
C GLY A 207 19.93 50.27 -12.75
N GLY A 208 20.91 49.99 -13.59
CA GLY A 208 22.22 50.63 -13.52
C GLY A 208 22.16 52.09 -13.95
N GLN A 209 22.98 52.89 -13.27
CA GLN A 209 23.66 54.16 -13.62
C GLN A 209 24.26 54.63 -12.27
N MET A 210 25.55 54.92 -12.08
CA MET A 210 26.68 55.25 -12.95
C MET A 210 27.95 54.57 -12.44
#